data_AF-A0A327NPX0-F1
#
_entry.id   AF-A0A327NPX0-F1
#
_cell.length_a   1.000
_cell.length_b   1.000
_cell.length_c   1.000
_cell.angle_alpha   90.00
_cell.angle_beta   90.00
_cell.angle_gamma   90.00
#
_symmetry.space_group_name_H-M   'P 1'
#
loop_
_entity.id
_entity.type
_entity.pdbx_description
1 polymer ?
#
loop_
_entity_poly.entity_id
_entity_poly.type
_entity_poly.pdbx_seq_one_letter_code
_entity_poly.pdbx_strand_id
1 'polypeptide(L)' 'MNIQYLSDAQGRHTAIVIPIEEWNTLTAKHEDLKTLEKPKQKLSEKYAGKLPTTITDELQHYVTQSRTEWNNSGI' A
#
# COMPACT_ATOMS: atom_id res chain seq x y z
N MET A 1 22.65 -11.10 5.02
CA MET A 1 22.90 -10.50 3.69
C MET A 1 23.87 -9.35 3.86
N ASN A 2 25.01 -9.37 3.17
CA ASN A 2 25.95 -8.26 3.12
C ASN A 2 25.66 -7.49 1.82
N ILE A 3 25.14 -6.27 1.93
CA ILE A 3 24.74 -5.46 0.78
C ILE A 3 25.75 -4.32 0.58
N GLN A 4 26.22 -4.16 -0.66
CA GLN A 4 27.10 -3.06 -1.02
C GLN A 4 26.33 -2.03 -1.83
N TYR A 5 26.50 -0.76 -1.50
CA TYR A 5 25.84 0.34 -2.19
C TYR A 5 26.82 1.04 -3.13
N LEU A 6 26.40 1.25 -4.37
CA LEU A 6 27.06 2.19 -5.27
C LEU A 6 26.42 3.56 -5.05
N SER A 7 27.27 4.56 -4.87
CA SER A 7 26.84 5.95 -4.70
C SER A 7 27.23 6.77 -5.91
N ASP A 8 26.37 7.72 -6.30
CA ASP A 8 26.70 8.70 -7.33
C ASP A 8 27.76 9.70 -6.83
N ALA A 9 28.21 10.60 -7.72
CA ALA A 9 29.19 11.64 -7.37
C ALA A 9 28.73 12.61 -6.27
N GLN A 10 27.44 12.60 -5.91
CA GLN A 10 26.85 13.39 -4.83
C GLN A 10 26.65 12.56 -3.55
N GLY A 11 27.12 11.32 -3.50
CA GLY A 11 27.02 10.43 -2.35
C GLY A 11 25.64 9.78 -2.16
N ARG A 12 24.74 9.89 -3.14
CA ARG A 12 23.42 9.24 -3.07
C ARG A 12 23.52 7.80 -3.54
N HIS A 13 22.99 6.86 -2.75
CA HIS A 13 22.94 5.45 -3.13
C HIS A 13 22.03 5.25 -4.34
N THR A 14 22.59 4.83 -5.48
CA THR A 14 21.86 4.67 -6.75
C THR A 14 21.72 3.22 -7.19
N ALA A 15 22.59 2.32 -6.70
CA ALA A 15 22.48 0.89 -6.97
C ALA A 15 22.93 0.05 -5.78
N ILE A 16 22.41 -1.17 -5.72
CA ILE A 16 22.78 -2.18 -4.71
C ILE A 16 23.43 -3.34 -5.44
N VAL A 17 24.58 -3.80 -4.96
CA VAL A 17 25.30 -4.95 -5.48
C VAL A 17 25.09 -6.12 -4.54
N ILE A 18 24.61 -7.23 -5.09
CA ILE A 18 24.41 -8.49 -4.36
C ILE A 18 24.94 -9.67 -5.19
N PRO A 19 25.39 -10.76 -4.56
CA PRO A 19 25.75 -11.99 -5.27
C PRO A 19 24.58 -12.56 -6.08
N ILE A 20 24.88 -13.19 -7.22
CA ILE A 20 23.84 -13.75 -8.10
C ILE A 20 23.04 -14.88 -7.44
N GLU A 21 23.67 -15.64 -6.54
CA GLU A 21 23.01 -16.70 -5.76
C GLU A 21 21.93 -16.13 -4.85
N GLU A 22 22.23 -15.04 -4.16
CA GLU A 22 21.28 -14.31 -3.29
C GLU A 22 20.12 -13.74 -4.11
N TRP A 23 20.39 -13.19 -5.30
CA TRP A 23 19.33 -12.76 -6.23
C TRP A 23 18.41 -13.91 -6.64
N ASN A 24 18.97 -15.07 -6.94
CA ASN A 24 18.18 -16.26 -7.31
C ASN A 24 17.33 -16.75 -6.13
N THR A 25 17.86 -16.77 -4.91
CA THR A 25 17.08 -17.12 -3.71
C THR A 25 15.94 -16.14 -3.47
N LEU A 26 16.18 -14.84 -3.60
CA LEU A 26 15.15 -13.81 -3.42
C LEU A 26 14.04 -13.92 -4.47
N THR A 27 14.41 -14.11 -5.74
CA THR A 27 13.44 -14.20 -6.83
C THR A 27 12.63 -15.50 -6.80
N ALA A 28 13.24 -16.62 -6.40
CA ALA A 28 12.54 -17.89 -6.19
C ALA A 28 11.58 -17.82 -4.99
N LYS A 29 12.00 -17.20 -3.88
CA LYS A 29 11.15 -17.00 -2.71
C LYS A 29 9.92 -16.14 -3.00
N HIS A 30 10.05 -15.18 -3.92
CA HIS A 30 9.00 -14.24 -4.31
C HIS A 30 8.39 -14.54 -5.69
N GLU A 31 8.43 -15.80 -6.13
CA GLU A 31 7.80 -16.23 -7.37
C GLU A 31 6.27 -16.05 -7.33
N ASP A 32 5.69 -16.15 -6.14
CA ASP A 32 4.28 -15.86 -5.86
C ASP A 32 3.86 -14.45 -6.33
N LEU A 33 4.72 -13.45 -6.19
CA LEU A 33 4.46 -12.08 -6.64
C LEU A 33 4.26 -11.99 -8.17
N LYS A 34 4.82 -12.91 -8.95
CA LYS A 34 4.62 -12.97 -10.41
C LYS A 34 3.25 -13.54 -10.77
N THR A 35 2.68 -14.37 -9.90
CA THR A 35 1.36 -14.99 -10.07
C THR A 35 0.22 -14.15 -9.50
N LEU A 36 0.53 -13.03 -8.82
CA LEU A 36 -0.47 -12.06 -8.39
C LEU A 36 -1.23 -11.56 -9.63
N GLU A 37 -2.46 -12.03 -9.78
CA GLU A 37 -3.36 -11.56 -10.83
C GLU A 37 -3.48 -10.05 -10.68
N LYS A 38 -3.05 -9.32 -11.72
CA LYS A 38 -3.35 -7.89 -11.80
C LYS A 38 -4.88 -7.78 -11.78
N PRO A 39 -5.46 -6.95 -10.88
CA PRO A 39 -6.90 -6.80 -10.83
C PRO A 39 -7.37 -6.36 -12.22
N LYS A 40 -8.24 -7.18 -12.84
CA LYS A 40 -8.75 -6.97 -14.22
C LYS A 40 -9.48 -5.63 -14.39
N GLN A 41 -9.89 -5.03 -13.28
CA GLN A 41 -10.54 -3.73 -13.21
C GLN A 41 -10.14 -3.03 -11.91
N LYS A 42 -9.95 -1.71 -11.93
CA LYS A 42 -9.71 -0.98 -10.69
C LYS A 42 -11.00 -0.99 -9.86
N LEU A 43 -10.88 -1.28 -8.57
CA LEU A 43 -12.06 -1.32 -7.69
C LEU A 43 -12.79 0.03 -7.64
N SER A 44 -12.05 1.13 -7.77
CA SER A 44 -12.64 2.48 -7.91
C SER A 44 -13.60 2.54 -9.09
N GLU A 45 -13.23 2.03 -10.26
CA GLU A 45 -14.09 1.98 -11.46
C GLU A 45 -15.31 1.07 -11.23
N LYS A 46 -15.14 -0.04 -10.49
CA LYS A 46 -16.21 -1.00 -10.25
C LYS A 46 -17.27 -0.48 -9.27
N TYR A 47 -16.90 0.35 -8.31
CA TYR A 47 -17.76 0.73 -7.17
C TYR A 47 -18.03 2.23 -7.03
N ALA A 48 -17.36 3.11 -7.78
CA ALA A 48 -17.65 4.54 -7.76
C ALA A 48 -19.12 4.82 -8.10
N GLY A 49 -19.77 5.67 -7.29
CA GLY A 49 -21.16 6.09 -7.48
C GLY A 49 -22.22 5.01 -7.26
N LYS A 50 -21.85 3.78 -6.85
CA LYS A 50 -22.80 2.71 -6.55
C LYS A 50 -23.45 2.83 -5.18
N LEU A 51 -22.86 3.61 -4.27
CA LEU A 51 -23.46 3.86 -2.97
C LEU A 51 -24.53 4.95 -3.11
N PRO A 52 -25.78 4.72 -2.66
CA PRO A 52 -26.78 5.76 -2.62
C PRO A 52 -26.32 6.93 -1.75
N THR A 53 -26.66 8.16 -2.15
CA THR A 53 -26.32 9.37 -1.41
C THR A 53 -26.90 9.35 0.00
N THR A 54 -28.13 8.86 0.17
CA THR A 54 -28.80 8.74 1.47
C THR A 54 -28.00 7.90 2.47
N ILE A 55 -27.50 6.74 2.02
CA ILE A 55 -26.67 5.84 2.84
C ILE A 55 -25.30 6.47 3.12
N THR A 56 -24.76 7.21 2.14
CA THR A 56 -23.49 7.95 2.32
C THR A 56 -23.63 8.99 3.42
N ASP A 57 -24.71 9.76 3.39
CA ASP A 57 -25.01 10.83 4.35
C ASP A 57 -25.23 10.27 5.75
N GLU A 58 -25.96 9.17 5.89
CA GLU A 58 -26.16 8.50 7.19
C GLU A 58 -24.85 7.98 7.79
N LEU A 59 -24.01 7.33 6.97
CA LEU A 59 -22.70 6.85 7.42
C LEU A 59 -21.79 8.01 7.82
N GLN A 60 -21.78 9.08 7.03
CA GLN A 60 -20.99 10.28 7.34
C GLN A 60 -21.47 10.94 8.63
N HIS A 61 -22.79 11.02 8.83
CA HIS A 61 -23.38 11.55 10.05
C HIS A 61 -22.99 10.72 11.26
N TYR A 62 -23.12 9.39 11.18
CA TYR A 62 -22.73 8.47 12.25
C TYR A 62 -21.25 8.62 12.65
N VAL A 63 -20.35 8.60 11.66
CA VAL A 63 -18.91 8.78 11.91
C VAL A 63 -18.61 10.15 12.55
N THR A 64 -19.31 11.19 12.11
CA THR A 64 -19.16 12.55 12.66
C THR A 64 -19.61 12.58 14.12
N GLN A 65 -20.77 12.00 14.44
CA GLN A 65 -21.27 11.90 15.81
C GLN A 65 -20.30 11.13 16.71
N SER A 66 -19.87 9.93 16.32
CA SER A 66 -18.93 9.14 17.12
C SER A 66 -17.62 9.90 17.37
N ARG A 67 -17.12 10.66 16.39
CA ARG A 67 -15.91 11.47 16.56
C ARG A 67 -16.12 12.63 17.54
N THR A 68 -17.27 13.29 17.48
CA THR A 68 -17.61 14.35 18.44
C THR A 68 -17.74 13.80 19.85
N GLU A 69 -18.38 12.64 20.01
CA GLU A 69 -18.53 11.95 21.30
C GLU A 69 -17.18 11.54 21.87
N TRP A 70 -16.29 10.97 21.05
CA TRP A 70 -14.93 10.63 21.47
C TRP A 70 -14.14 11.86 21.93
N ASN A 71 -14.18 12.95 21.15
CA ASN A 71 -13.47 14.19 21.48
C ASN A 71 -14.03 14.86 22.75
N ASN A 72 -15.34 14.77 22.98
CA ASN A 72 -16.00 15.31 24.17
C ASN A 72 -15.83 14.40 25.40
N SER A 73 -15.58 13.10 25.18
CA SER A 73 -15.24 12.13 26.22
C SER A 73 -13.76 12.13 26.57
N GLY A 74 -13.02 13.17 26.16
CA GLY A 74 -11.62 13.38 26.54
C GLY A 74 -11.46 13.37 28.06
N ILE A 75 -10.94 12.25 28.56
CA ILE A 75 -10.10 12.20 29.76
C ILE A 75 -8.79 12.91 29.44
#